data_AF-A0AAV8YII7-F1
#
_entry.id   AF-A0AAV8YII7-F1
#
_cell.length_a   1.000
_cell.length_b   1.000
_cell.length_c   1.000
_cell.angle_alpha   90.00
_cell.angle_beta   90.00
_cell.angle_gamma   90.00
#
_symmetry.space_group_name_H-M   'P 1'
#
loop_
_entity.id
_entity.type
_entity.pdbx_description
1 polymer ?
#
loop_
_entity_poly.entity_id
_entity_poly.type
_entity_poly.pdbx_seq_one_letter_code
_entity_poly.pdbx_strand_id
1 'polypeptide(L)'
;MTQQQPTITEIMKNPSKVVLLKNMVGPGEVDDDLEPEVKDEVVIIHEIPHDDPEEAVRIFVEFQRIESAIKAVVDLNGRFFGGRQVKATFYDTEKFDNLQLMD
;
A
#
# COMPACT_ATOMS: atom_id res chain seq x y z
N MET A 1 -22.06 7.14 -1.08
CA MET A 1 -21.88 6.29 -2.28
C MET A 1 -20.65 5.46 -2.00
N THR A 2 -20.78 4.15 -1.79
CA THR A 2 -19.63 3.28 -1.52
C THR A 2 -18.76 3.25 -2.78
N GLN A 3 -17.55 3.83 -2.71
CA GLN A 3 -16.57 3.64 -3.76
C GLN A 3 -16.26 2.13 -3.80
N GLN A 4 -16.70 1.46 -4.86
CA GLN A 4 -16.42 0.03 -5.02
C GLN A 4 -14.91 -0.13 -5.17
N GLN A 5 -14.29 -0.90 -4.27
CA GLN A 5 -12.86 -1.21 -4.38
C GLN A 5 -12.61 -1.96 -5.70
N PRO A 6 -11.54 -1.62 -6.43
CA PRO A 6 -11.19 -2.32 -7.66
C PRO A 6 -10.97 -3.80 -7.38
N THR A 7 -11.46 -4.65 -8.29
CA THR A 7 -11.25 -6.09 -8.19
C THR A 7 -9.77 -6.43 -8.39
N ILE A 8 -9.34 -7.59 -7.87
CA ILE A 8 -7.95 -8.04 -8.07
C ILE A 8 -7.58 -8.11 -9.57
N THR A 9 -8.52 -8.53 -10.42
CA THR A 9 -8.31 -8.58 -11.88
C THR A 9 -8.07 -7.20 -12.48
N GLU A 10 -8.72 -6.15 -11.97
CA GLU A 10 -8.51 -4.78 -12.43
C GLU A 10 -7.17 -4.23 -11.96
N ILE A 11 -6.81 -4.50 -10.71
CA ILE A 11 -5.51 -4.12 -10.13
C ILE A 11 -4.37 -4.75 -10.95
N MET A 12 -4.52 -6.00 -11.38
CA MET A 12 -3.50 -6.74 -12.14
C MET A 12 -3.28 -6.28 -13.59
N LYS A 13 -4.03 -5.31 -14.11
CA LYS A 13 -3.87 -4.86 -15.50
C LYS A 13 -2.56 -4.12 -15.75
N ASN A 14 -2.07 -3.35 -14.78
CA ASN A 14 -0.87 -2.52 -14.89
C ASN A 14 0.00 -2.70 -13.64
N PRO A 15 0.71 -3.83 -13.51
CA PRO A 15 1.58 -4.07 -12.36
C PRO A 15 2.77 -3.13 -12.37
N SER A 16 3.27 -2.80 -11.18
CA SER A 16 4.50 -2.06 -10.98
C SER A 16 5.32 -2.70 -9.85
N LYS A 17 6.54 -2.20 -9.62
CA LYS A 17 7.38 -2.65 -8.51
C LYS A 17 6.96 -2.06 -7.16
N VAL A 18 6.11 -1.03 -7.17
CA VAL A 18 5.70 -0.31 -5.96
C VAL A 18 4.27 -0.71 -5.61
N VAL A 19 4.06 -1.14 -4.38
CA VAL A 19 2.74 -1.47 -3.84
C VAL A 19 2.34 -0.38 -2.86
N LEU A 20 1.11 0.12 -3.00
CA LEU A 20 0.47 1.01 -2.03
C LEU A 20 -0.53 0.21 -1.20
N LEU A 21 -0.30 0.18 0.10
CA LEU A 21 -1.20 -0.37 1.10
C LEU A 21 -1.91 0.77 1.82
N LYS A 22 -3.24 0.70 1.87
CA LYS A 22 -4.10 1.62 2.61
C LYS A 22 -4.94 0.85 3.62
N ASN A 23 -5.43 1.56 4.63
CA ASN A 23 -6.23 1.02 5.73
C ASN A 23 -5.54 -0.15 6.47
N MET A 24 -4.22 -0.25 6.41
CA MET A 24 -3.47 -1.24 7.19
C MET A 24 -3.39 -0.82 8.66
N VAL A 25 -3.22 0.47 8.92
CA VAL A 25 -3.23 1.09 10.24
C VAL A 25 -3.97 2.44 10.21
N GLY A 26 -4.39 2.93 11.37
CA GLY A 26 -4.98 4.25 11.52
C GLY A 26 -3.95 5.37 11.68
N PRO A 27 -4.41 6.63 11.61
CA PRO A 27 -3.58 7.78 11.96
C PRO A 27 -3.10 7.66 13.41
N GLY A 28 -1.81 7.91 13.63
CA GLY A 28 -1.14 7.75 14.93
C GLY A 28 -0.89 6.30 15.38
N GLU A 29 -1.24 5.30 14.56
CA GLU A 29 -0.95 3.86 14.80
C GLU A 29 0.25 3.39 13.96
N VAL A 30 1.09 4.31 13.50
CA VAL A 30 2.34 3.99 12.79
C VAL A 30 3.43 3.71 13.82
N ASP A 31 3.92 2.48 13.89
CA ASP A 31 4.99 2.04 14.78
C ASP A 31 6.13 1.31 14.04
N ASP A 32 7.19 0.96 14.78
CA ASP A 32 8.40 0.31 14.26
C ASP A 32 8.14 -1.13 13.79
N ASP A 33 7.00 -1.75 14.16
CA ASP A 33 6.63 -3.09 13.71
C ASP A 33 6.08 -3.10 12.27
N LEU A 34 5.83 -1.91 11.69
CA LEU A 34 5.45 -1.73 10.27
C LEU A 34 6.65 -1.72 9.32
N GLU A 35 7.87 -1.73 9.85
CA GLU A 35 9.07 -1.88 9.03
C GLU A 35 9.07 -3.24 8.29
N PRO A 36 9.57 -3.29 7.05
CA PRO A 36 9.56 -4.52 6.28
C PRO A 36 10.41 -5.59 6.98
N GLU A 37 9.89 -6.82 7.08
CA GLU A 37 10.69 -7.98 7.52
C GLU A 37 11.84 -8.31 6.53
N VAL A 38 11.80 -7.72 5.34
CA VAL A 38 12.69 -8.02 4.21
C VAL A 38 13.68 -6.88 4.01
N LYS A 39 14.98 -7.17 4.20
CA LYS A 39 16.08 -6.17 4.16
C LYS A 39 16.28 -5.45 2.82
N ASP A 40 15.63 -5.90 1.76
CA ASP A 40 15.84 -5.44 0.38
C ASP A 40 14.64 -4.64 -0.16
N GLU A 41 13.65 -4.33 0.69
CA GLU A 41 12.47 -3.55 0.34
C GLU A 41 12.61 -2.13 0.86
N VAL A 42 12.25 -1.14 0.02
CA VAL A 42 12.18 0.26 0.45
C VAL A 42 10.75 0.53 0.89
N VAL A 43 10.57 0.90 2.15
CA VAL A 43 9.26 1.23 2.72
C VAL A 43 9.20 2.71 3.05
N ILE A 44 8.17 3.37 2.54
CA ILE A 44 7.85 4.76 2.86
C ILE A 44 6.44 4.79 3.44
N ILE A 45 6.32 5.29 4.66
CA ILE A 45 5.03 5.51 5.31
C ILE A 45 4.71 7.00 5.25
N HIS A 46 3.54 7.30 4.71
CA HIS A 46 3.04 8.66 4.60
C HIS A 46 1.69 8.79 5.31
N GLU A 47 1.69 9.52 6.41
CA GLU A 47 0.48 9.85 7.16
C GLU A 47 -0.06 11.22 6.73
N ILE A 48 -1.35 11.28 6.41
CA ILE A 48 -2.10 12.46 6.01
C ILE A 48 -3.02 12.85 7.18
N PRO A 49 -2.69 13.91 7.94
CA PRO A 49 -3.50 14.34 9.07
C PRO A 49 -4.88 14.82 8.62
N HIS A 50 -5.92 14.44 9.37
CA HIS A 50 -7.32 14.84 9.16
C HIS A 50 -8.02 14.28 7.90
N ASP A 51 -7.44 13.28 7.23
CA ASP A 51 -8.12 12.54 6.16
C ASP A 51 -9.03 11.43 6.73
N ASP A 52 -9.75 10.73 5.86
CA ASP A 52 -10.51 9.52 6.21
C ASP A 52 -9.58 8.49 6.87
N PRO A 53 -9.94 7.88 8.03
CA PRO A 53 -9.07 6.93 8.72
C PRO A 53 -8.64 5.70 7.92
N GLU A 54 -9.34 5.35 6.83
CA GLU A 54 -8.95 4.29 5.90
C GLU A 54 -7.92 4.74 4.85
N GLU A 55 -7.81 6.05 4.62
CA GLU A 55 -6.93 6.67 3.61
C GLU A 55 -5.81 7.51 4.23
N ALA A 56 -5.91 7.81 5.53
CA ALA A 56 -5.00 8.66 6.28
C ALA A 56 -3.57 8.10 6.41
N VAL A 57 -3.38 6.79 6.24
CA VAL A 57 -2.04 6.18 6.21
C VAL A 57 -1.84 5.44 4.89
N ARG A 58 -0.78 5.84 4.19
CA ARG A 58 -0.33 5.25 2.92
C ARG A 58 1.04 4.62 3.15
N ILE A 59 1.11 3.30 3.01
CA ILE A 59 2.36 2.56 3.11
C ILE A 59 2.76 2.15 1.69
N PHE A 60 3.90 2.65 1.23
CA PHE A 60 4.48 2.32 -0.06
C PHE A 60 5.60 1.31 0.16
N VAL A 61 5.59 0.23 -0.61
CA VAL A 61 6.61 -0.81 -0.57
C VAL A 61 7.16 -1.00 -1.98
N GLU A 62 8.41 -0.61 -2.20
CA GLU A 62 9.11 -0.90 -3.45
C GLU A 62 9.86 -2.23 -3.35
N PHE A 63 9.53 -3.13 -4.27
CA PHE A 63 10.18 -4.43 -4.42
C PHE A 63 11.23 -4.39 -5.53
N GLN A 64 12.33 -5.12 -5.36
CA GLN A 64 13.33 -5.28 -6.44
C GLN A 64 12.75 -5.90 -7.72
N ARG A 65 11.77 -6.79 -7.55
CA ARG A 65 11.15 -7.59 -8.62
C ARG A 65 9.64 -7.37 -8.66
N ILE A 66 9.11 -7.21 -9.87
CA ILE A 66 7.67 -7.00 -10.09
C ILE A 66 6.85 -8.21 -9.64
N GLU A 67 7.41 -9.42 -9.73
CA GLU A 67 6.75 -10.66 -9.29
C GLU A 67 6.54 -10.67 -7.77
N SER A 68 7.48 -10.09 -7.01
CA SER A 68 7.33 -9.93 -5.57
C SER A 68 6.19 -8.95 -5.24
N ALA A 69 6.13 -7.82 -5.96
CA ALA A 69 5.04 -6.85 -5.82
C ALA A 69 3.67 -7.46 -6.17
N ILE A 70 3.58 -8.23 -7.26
CA ILE A 70 2.36 -8.95 -7.64
C ILE A 70 1.93 -9.91 -6.54
N LYS A 71 2.85 -10.70 -6.01
CA LYS A 71 2.57 -11.63 -4.91
C LYS A 71 2.08 -10.87 -3.68
N ALA A 72 2.71 -9.76 -3.32
CA ALA A 72 2.29 -8.94 -2.18
C ALA A 72 0.86 -8.40 -2.37
N VAL A 73 0.51 -7.89 -3.55
CA VAL A 73 -0.87 -7.44 -3.82
C VAL A 73 -1.88 -8.59 -3.69
N VAL A 74 -1.58 -9.78 -4.24
CA VAL A 74 -2.47 -10.95 -4.11
C VAL A 74 -2.62 -11.37 -2.65
N ASP A 75 -1.52 -11.38 -1.90
CA ASP A 75 -1.51 -11.89 -0.53
C ASP A 75 -2.16 -10.90 0.44
N LEU A 76 -2.01 -9.59 0.22
CA LEU A 76 -2.42 -8.55 1.16
C LEU A 76 -3.77 -7.91 0.83
N ASN A 77 -4.14 -7.78 -0.45
CA ASN A 77 -5.40 -7.11 -0.80
C ASN A 77 -6.60 -7.87 -0.22
N GLY A 78 -7.43 -7.17 0.57
CA GLY A 78 -8.62 -7.74 1.20
C GLY A 78 -8.35 -8.57 2.46
N ARG A 79 -7.09 -8.76 2.87
CA ARG A 79 -6.76 -9.35 4.17
C ARG A 79 -7.07 -8.39 5.32
N PHE A 80 -7.14 -8.95 6.53
CA PHE A 80 -7.34 -8.17 7.75
C PHE A 80 -6.04 -8.00 8.52
N PHE A 81 -5.76 -6.77 8.96
CA PHE A 81 -4.68 -6.41 9.86
C PHE A 81 -5.25 -5.52 10.98
N GLY A 82 -5.05 -5.88 12.25
CA GLY A 82 -5.63 -5.13 13.37
C GLY A 82 -7.16 -4.97 13.33
N GLY A 83 -7.89 -5.88 12.66
CA GLY A 83 -9.34 -5.78 12.44
C GLY A 83 -9.76 -4.85 11.28
N ARG A 84 -8.81 -4.21 10.60
CA ARG A 84 -9.04 -3.40 9.40
C ARG A 84 -8.80 -4.21 8.14
N GLN A 85 -9.57 -3.97 7.09
CA GLN A 85 -9.36 -4.61 5.80
C GLN A 85 -8.37 -3.82 4.96
N VAL A 86 -7.23 -4.44 4.64
CA VAL A 86 -6.15 -3.84 3.85
C VAL A 86 -6.58 -3.69 2.39
N LYS A 87 -6.34 -2.50 1.83
CA LYS A 87 -6.51 -2.22 0.40
C LYS A 87 -5.12 -2.15 -0.23
N ALA A 88 -4.77 -3.11 -1.09
CA ALA A 88 -3.47 -3.12 -1.76
C ALA A 88 -3.64 -2.89 -3.26
N THR A 89 -2.86 -1.97 -3.82
CA THR A 89 -2.82 -1.67 -5.26
C THR A 89 -1.39 -1.41 -5.72
N PHE A 90 -1.14 -1.46 -7.03
CA PHE A 90 0.11 -0.97 -7.58
C PHE A 90 0.15 0.57 -7.58
N TYR A 91 1.34 1.12 -7.41
CA TYR A 91 1.63 2.54 -7.49
C TYR A 91 2.65 2.82 -8.59
N ASP A 92 2.57 3.98 -9.22
CA ASP A 92 3.49 4.33 -10.30
C ASP A 92 4.92 4.50 -9.76
N THR A 93 5.88 3.84 -10.40
CA THR A 93 7.27 3.81 -9.92
C THR A 93 7.94 5.17 -10.09
N GLU A 94 7.69 5.87 -11.20
CA GLU A 94 8.27 7.20 -11.43
C GLU A 94 7.70 8.23 -10.45
N LYS A 95 6.40 8.15 -10.13
CA LYS A 95 5.80 8.98 -9.07
C LYS A 95 6.44 8.72 -7.71
N PHE A 96 6.64 7.45 -7.37
CA PHE A 96 7.30 7.04 -6.13
C PHE A 96 8.74 7.58 -6.04
N ASP A 97 9.53 7.40 -7.10
CA ASP A 97 10.91 7.89 -7.19
C ASP A 97 11.01 9.42 -7.01
N ASN A 98 9.99 10.14 -7.50
CA ASN A 98 9.86 11.60 -7.35
C ASN A 98 9.19 12.04 -6.04
N LEU A 99 8.93 11.13 -5.10
CA LEU A 99 8.21 11.37 -3.84
C LEU A 99 6.84 12.04 -4.02
N GLN A 100 6.18 11.79 -5.15
CA GLN A 100 4.77 12.13 -5.35
C GLN A 100 3.95 11.04 -4.66
N LEU A 101 3.49 11.29 -3.43
CA LEU A 101 2.81 10.28 -2.58
C LEU A 101 1.32 10.57 -2.35
N MET A 102 0.80 11.66 -2.91
CA MET A 102 -0.53 12.20 -2.64
C MET A 102 -1.60 11.89 -3.70
N ASP A 103 -1.21 11.32 -4.85
CA ASP A 103 -2.15 10.96 -5.93
C ASP A 103 -3.22 9.94 -5.52
#